data_AF-A0A9D6LWK0-F1
#
_entry.id   AF-A0A9D6LWK0-F1
#
_cell.length_a   1.000
_cell.length_b   1.000
_cell.length_c   1.000
_cell.angle_alpha   90.00
_cell.angle_beta   90.00
_cell.angle_gamma   90.00
#
_symmetry.space_group_name_H-M   'P 1'
#
loop_
_entity.id
_entity.type
_entity.pdbx_description
1 polymer ?
#
loop_
_entity_poly.entity_id
_entity_poly.type
_entity_poly.pdbx_seq_one_letter_code
_entity_poly.pdbx_strand_id
1 'polypeptide(L)'
;MSANVMFRPARRHGFVLLTAAASAVAILAMLGLCLDLARLYIAKNELQNYVDAAAIAATNRLDGTAAGISSAVSEAQNNVNKWYFGQNVVSSVTVDFATAYTGSFVTNPTPATDYRFARVQVSGSVPIYFLPILAGVSTSSNVSASAVAGQTLLPSLGDGAFPYSPDAHVPNPLASDASGNFGYIKGQLYTLRWDPVGKGSTEGIVDKSGNKLVGCTGDMNTPGFIPGADNNGQRGYIDLLNGGGGGGAT
;
A
#
# COMPACT_ATOMS: atom_id res chain seq x y z
N MET A 1 -8.68 -96.33 -1.74
CA MET A 1 -8.11 -95.35 -2.70
C MET A 1 -8.55 -93.96 -2.24
N SER A 2 -7.64 -93.18 -1.67
CA SER A 2 -7.93 -91.84 -1.15
C SER A 2 -7.49 -90.79 -2.17
N ALA A 3 -8.43 -89.97 -2.65
CA ALA A 3 -8.15 -88.90 -3.60
C ALA A 3 -7.77 -87.63 -2.83
N ASN A 4 -6.51 -87.21 -2.96
CA ASN A 4 -6.04 -85.93 -2.44
C ASN A 4 -6.54 -84.81 -3.37
N VAL A 5 -7.48 -84.00 -2.89
CA VAL A 5 -7.93 -82.78 -3.57
C VAL A 5 -6.91 -81.67 -3.30
N MET A 6 -6.09 -81.36 -4.29
CA MET A 6 -5.13 -80.27 -4.26
C MET A 6 -5.83 -78.94 -4.54
N PHE A 7 -6.13 -78.15 -3.51
CA PHE A 7 -6.54 -76.76 -3.67
C PHE A 7 -5.34 -75.91 -4.09
N ARG A 8 -5.31 -75.44 -5.34
CA ARG A 8 -4.34 -74.43 -5.80
C ARG A 8 -4.75 -73.05 -5.26
N PRO A 9 -3.91 -72.35 -4.49
CA PRO A 9 -4.20 -70.97 -4.09
C PRO A 9 -4.14 -70.05 -5.33
N ALA A 10 -5.24 -69.36 -5.62
CA ALA A 10 -5.31 -68.39 -6.70
C ALA A 10 -4.45 -67.17 -6.34
N ARG A 11 -3.38 -66.92 -7.11
CA ARG A 11 -2.48 -65.78 -6.96
C ARG A 11 -3.22 -64.48 -7.32
N ARG A 12 -3.83 -63.81 -6.32
CA ARG A 12 -4.49 -62.49 -6.48
C ARG A 12 -3.67 -61.31 -5.94
N HIS A 13 -2.44 -61.53 -5.50
CA HIS A 13 -1.62 -60.48 -4.85
C HIS A 13 -0.87 -59.53 -5.80
N GLY A 14 -0.72 -59.87 -7.09
CA GLY A 14 0.04 -59.04 -8.04
C GLY A 14 -0.69 -57.77 -8.49
N PHE A 15 -2.02 -57.83 -8.60
CA PHE A 15 -2.84 -56.70 -9.06
C PHE A 15 -2.83 -55.55 -8.05
N VAL A 16 -2.89 -55.87 -6.75
CA VAL A 16 -2.89 -54.86 -5.66
C VAL A 16 -1.61 -54.01 -5.70
N LEU A 17 -0.48 -54.64 -5.98
CA LEU A 17 0.83 -53.97 -6.03
C LEU A 17 0.94 -53.04 -7.25
N LEU A 18 0.40 -53.46 -8.40
CA LEU A 18 0.28 -52.64 -9.60
C LEU A 18 -0.63 -51.43 -9.38
N THR A 19 -1.82 -51.62 -8.80
CA THR A 19 -2.75 -50.53 -8.53
C THR A 19 -2.21 -49.56 -7.47
N ALA A 20 -1.50 -50.06 -6.45
CA ALA A 20 -0.89 -49.22 -5.43
C ALA A 20 0.30 -48.42 -5.98
N ALA A 21 1.11 -49.02 -6.84
CA ALA A 21 2.19 -48.29 -7.52
C ALA A 21 1.62 -47.19 -8.44
N ALA A 22 0.57 -47.50 -9.21
CA ALA A 22 -0.08 -46.53 -10.08
C ALA A 22 -0.70 -45.35 -9.29
N SER A 23 -1.37 -45.63 -8.16
CA SER A 23 -1.95 -44.57 -7.33
C SER A 23 -0.86 -43.71 -6.66
N ALA A 24 0.25 -44.30 -6.22
CA ALA A 24 1.38 -43.56 -5.68
C ALA A 24 1.98 -42.60 -6.71
N VAL A 25 2.18 -43.05 -7.95
CA VAL A 25 2.66 -42.19 -9.05
C VAL A 25 1.67 -41.05 -9.32
N ALA A 26 0.36 -41.34 -9.34
CA ALA A 26 -0.66 -40.32 -9.54
C ALA A 26 -0.64 -39.23 -8.45
N ILE A 27 -0.46 -39.61 -7.19
CA ILE A 27 -0.35 -38.67 -6.07
C ILE A 27 0.93 -37.81 -6.21
N LEU A 28 2.07 -38.43 -6.52
CA LEU A 28 3.33 -37.71 -6.73
C LEU A 28 3.26 -36.73 -7.91
N ALA A 29 2.59 -37.11 -9.00
CA ALA A 29 2.36 -36.23 -10.14
C ALA A 29 1.54 -34.98 -9.75
N MET A 30 0.47 -35.16 -8.96
CA MET A 30 -0.33 -34.02 -8.46
C MET A 30 0.45 -33.15 -7.48
N LEU A 31 1.28 -33.74 -6.62
CA LEU A 31 2.16 -32.99 -5.71
C LEU A 31 3.17 -32.13 -6.48
N GLY A 32 3.80 -32.68 -7.52
CA GLY A 32 4.71 -31.92 -8.39
C GLY A 32 4.02 -30.72 -9.04
N LEU A 33 2.81 -30.93 -9.57
CA LEU A 33 2.01 -29.85 -10.17
C LEU A 33 1.64 -28.77 -9.14
N CYS A 34 1.26 -29.17 -7.92
CA CYS A 34 0.97 -28.26 -6.83
C CYS A 34 2.19 -27.40 -6.46
N LEU A 35 3.38 -27.99 -6.40
CA LEU A 35 4.62 -27.28 -6.07
C LEU A 35 5.01 -26.24 -7.13
N ASP A 36 4.89 -26.57 -8.42
CA ASP A 36 5.13 -25.61 -9.50
C ASP A 36 4.16 -24.42 -9.42
N LEU A 37 2.87 -24.71 -9.18
CA LEU A 37 1.84 -23.67 -9.04
C LEU A 37 2.06 -22.81 -7.80
N ALA A 38 2.42 -23.41 -6.66
CA ALA A 38 2.70 -22.68 -5.43
C ALA A 38 3.83 -21.66 -5.63
N ARG A 39 4.90 -22.04 -6.32
CA ARG A 39 6.02 -21.14 -6.62
C ARG A 39 5.63 -20.03 -7.58
N LEU A 40 4.84 -20.33 -8.60
CA LEU A 40 4.30 -19.32 -9.52
C LEU A 40 3.41 -18.32 -8.78
N TYR A 41 2.57 -18.78 -7.87
CA TYR A 41 1.67 -17.94 -7.10
C TYR A 41 2.43 -17.01 -6.14
N ILE A 42 3.45 -17.55 -5.45
CA ILE A 42 4.32 -16.75 -4.58
C ILE A 42 5.04 -15.67 -5.39
N ALA A 43 5.66 -16.04 -6.52
CA ALA A 43 6.33 -15.07 -7.39
C ALA A 43 5.35 -14.01 -7.91
N LYS A 44 4.13 -14.39 -8.29
CA LYS A 44 3.08 -13.44 -8.71
C LYS A 44 2.75 -12.46 -7.58
N ASN A 45 2.56 -12.94 -6.36
CA ASN A 45 2.18 -12.10 -5.23
C ASN A 45 3.32 -11.13 -4.84
N GLU A 46 4.56 -11.60 -4.83
CA GLU A 46 5.72 -10.75 -4.56
C GLU A 46 5.90 -9.67 -5.64
N LEU A 47 5.71 -10.02 -6.92
CA LEU A 47 5.73 -9.05 -8.01
C LEU A 47 4.58 -8.04 -7.90
N GLN A 48 3.39 -8.45 -7.47
CA GLN A 48 2.27 -7.54 -7.20
C GLN A 48 2.59 -6.57 -6.07
N ASN A 49 3.12 -7.06 -4.95
CA ASN A 49 3.56 -6.22 -3.84
C ASN A 49 4.66 -5.23 -4.25
N TYR A 50 5.57 -5.63 -5.16
CA TYR A 50 6.55 -4.72 -5.75
C TYR A 50 5.87 -3.60 -6.53
N VAL A 51 4.98 -3.92 -7.48
CA VAL A 51 4.36 -2.90 -8.34
C VAL A 51 3.42 -1.99 -7.58
N ASP A 52 2.71 -2.48 -6.56
CA ASP A 52 1.82 -1.66 -5.72
C ASP A 52 2.61 -0.60 -4.95
N ALA A 53 3.70 -1.02 -4.29
CA ALA A 53 4.59 -0.10 -3.58
C ALA A 53 5.31 0.87 -4.54
N ALA A 54 5.78 0.37 -5.69
CA ALA A 54 6.47 1.18 -6.70
C ALA A 54 5.51 2.21 -7.33
N ALA A 55 4.25 1.85 -7.59
CA ALA A 55 3.27 2.77 -8.17
C ALA A 55 2.96 3.92 -7.22
N ILE A 56 2.75 3.63 -5.93
CA ILE A 56 2.53 4.68 -4.92
C ILE A 56 3.77 5.59 -4.80
N ALA A 57 4.96 5.01 -4.69
CA ALA A 57 6.21 5.77 -4.61
C ALA A 57 6.44 6.65 -5.85
N ALA A 58 6.20 6.11 -7.04
CA ALA A 58 6.28 6.86 -8.30
C ALA A 58 5.30 8.02 -8.31
N THR A 59 4.03 7.77 -7.96
CA THR A 59 3.04 8.85 -7.92
C THR A 59 3.40 9.93 -6.92
N ASN A 60 3.99 9.62 -5.77
CA ASN A 60 4.39 10.62 -4.78
C ASN A 60 5.43 11.63 -5.32
N ARG A 61 6.20 11.27 -6.36
CA ARG A 61 7.17 12.18 -7.00
C ARG A 61 6.60 13.02 -8.15
N LEU A 62 5.34 12.79 -8.53
CA LEU A 62 4.70 13.59 -9.57
C LEU A 62 4.42 15.00 -9.07
N ASP A 63 5.09 15.98 -9.67
CA ASP A 63 4.98 17.41 -9.37
C ASP A 63 4.56 18.25 -10.61
N GLY A 64 4.27 17.59 -11.74
CA GLY A 64 3.94 18.23 -13.01
C GLY A 64 5.15 18.71 -13.83
N THR A 65 6.37 18.41 -13.40
CA THR A 65 7.62 18.75 -14.10
C THR A 65 8.30 17.54 -14.73
N ALA A 66 9.18 17.77 -15.70
CA ALA A 66 10.00 16.70 -16.29
C ALA A 66 10.96 16.07 -15.26
N ALA A 67 11.41 16.84 -14.28
CA ALA A 67 12.25 16.34 -13.18
C ALA A 67 11.46 15.40 -12.24
N GLY A 68 10.17 15.70 -12.00
CA GLY A 68 9.27 14.82 -11.26
C GLY A 68 9.03 13.49 -11.96
N ILE A 69 8.85 13.49 -13.28
CA ILE A 69 8.74 12.25 -14.09
C ILE A 69 10.01 11.39 -13.97
N SER A 70 11.19 11.99 -14.14
CA SER A 70 12.47 11.28 -13.99
C SER A 70 12.63 10.71 -12.57
N SER A 71 12.27 11.51 -11.56
CA SER A 71 12.30 11.10 -10.15
C SER A 71 11.32 9.94 -9.88
N ALA A 72 10.11 9.99 -10.45
CA ALA A 72 9.10 8.93 -10.33
C ALA A 72 9.60 7.60 -10.92
N VAL A 73 10.25 7.63 -12.08
CA VAL A 73 10.88 6.45 -12.68
C VAL A 73 11.99 5.89 -11.79
N SER A 74 12.86 6.76 -11.28
CA SER A 74 13.96 6.36 -10.39
C SER A 74 13.46 5.70 -9.10
N GLU A 75 12.46 6.28 -8.44
CA GLU A 75 11.89 5.71 -7.20
C GLU A 75 11.20 4.38 -7.44
N ALA A 76 10.49 4.23 -8.56
CA ALA A 76 9.86 2.96 -8.93
C ALA A 76 10.90 1.85 -9.13
N GLN A 77 12.04 2.17 -9.75
CA GLN A 77 13.13 1.22 -9.99
C GLN A 77 13.92 0.87 -8.73
N ASN A 78 14.08 1.83 -7.81
CA ASN A 78 14.83 1.66 -6.56
C ASN A 78 14.01 1.06 -5.42
N ASN A 79 12.84 0.48 -5.71
CA ASN A 79 12.04 -0.21 -4.69
C ASN A 79 12.81 -1.40 -4.10
N VAL A 80 12.81 -1.49 -2.76
CA VAL A 80 13.51 -2.52 -1.97
C VAL A 80 12.88 -3.91 -2.05
N ASN A 81 11.63 -3.99 -2.50
CA ASN A 81 10.91 -5.25 -2.59
C ASN A 81 11.62 -6.22 -3.54
N LYS A 82 11.81 -7.45 -3.08
CA LYS A 82 12.41 -8.55 -3.84
C LYS A 82 11.35 -9.57 -4.21
N TRP A 83 11.64 -10.37 -5.23
CA TRP A 83 10.76 -11.43 -5.69
C TRP A 83 11.49 -12.77 -5.73
N TYR A 84 10.71 -13.81 -5.96
CA TYR A 84 11.14 -15.20 -5.94
C TYR A 84 11.74 -15.61 -4.59
N PHE A 85 10.92 -15.56 -3.55
CA PHE A 85 11.31 -15.84 -2.16
C PHE A 85 12.35 -14.85 -1.63
N GLY A 86 12.25 -13.59 -2.03
CA GLY A 86 13.16 -12.52 -1.61
C GLY A 86 14.60 -12.64 -2.13
N GLN A 87 14.86 -13.52 -3.10
CA GLN A 87 16.22 -13.76 -3.61
C GLN A 87 16.60 -12.82 -4.76
N ASN A 88 15.63 -12.45 -5.59
CA ASN A 88 15.88 -11.70 -6.81
C ASN A 88 15.44 -10.25 -6.68
N VAL A 89 16.27 -9.33 -7.18
CA VAL A 89 15.86 -7.95 -7.42
C VAL A 89 15.07 -7.89 -8.73
N VAL A 90 14.08 -7.01 -8.79
CA VAL A 90 13.34 -6.75 -10.03
C VAL A 90 14.19 -5.90 -10.96
N SER A 91 14.50 -6.40 -12.16
CA SER A 91 15.39 -5.72 -13.12
C SER A 91 14.66 -5.02 -14.27
N SER A 92 13.46 -5.46 -14.63
CA SER A 92 12.67 -4.93 -15.76
C SER A 92 11.42 -4.20 -15.25
N VAL A 93 11.61 -2.95 -14.83
CA VAL A 93 10.52 -2.08 -14.38
C VAL A 93 10.17 -1.11 -15.49
N THR A 94 8.91 -1.14 -15.93
CA THR A 94 8.36 -0.19 -16.88
C THR A 94 7.38 0.72 -16.15
N VAL A 95 7.53 2.03 -16.31
CA VAL A 95 6.71 3.05 -15.66
C VAL A 95 6.09 3.92 -16.73
N ASP A 96 4.76 3.93 -16.77
CA ASP A 96 3.99 4.77 -17.67
C ASP A 96 3.12 5.75 -16.88
N PHE A 97 2.77 6.87 -17.48
CA PHE A 97 2.01 7.92 -16.81
C PHE A 97 0.72 8.22 -17.57
N ALA A 98 -0.34 8.58 -16.84
CA ALA A 98 -1.60 9.03 -17.42
C ALA A 98 -2.16 10.25 -16.67
N THR A 99 -3.00 11.01 -17.35
CA THR A 99 -3.74 12.15 -16.78
C THR A 99 -5.06 11.71 -16.11
N ALA A 100 -5.57 10.53 -16.45
CA ALA A 100 -6.79 9.94 -15.91
C ALA A 100 -6.60 8.43 -15.64
N TYR A 101 -7.33 7.88 -14.67
CA TYR A 101 -7.26 6.46 -14.29
C TYR A 101 -7.53 5.50 -15.46
N THR A 102 -8.52 5.80 -16.30
CA THR A 102 -8.88 5.05 -17.52
C THR A 102 -8.29 5.63 -18.80
N GLY A 103 -7.28 6.51 -18.67
CA GLY A 103 -6.66 7.21 -19.80
C GLY A 103 -5.60 6.39 -20.54
N SER A 104 -5.01 7.01 -21.57
CA SER A 104 -3.85 6.47 -22.26
C SER A 104 -2.58 6.67 -21.42
N PHE A 105 -1.90 5.56 -21.16
CA PHE A 105 -0.62 5.56 -20.46
C PHE A 105 0.53 5.77 -21.45
N VAL A 106 1.40 6.73 -21.14
CA VAL A 106 2.52 7.14 -22.00
C VAL A 106 3.82 7.06 -21.20
N THR A 107 4.85 6.49 -21.82
CA THR A 107 6.20 6.47 -21.27
C THR A 107 6.86 7.84 -21.49
N ASN A 108 7.33 8.47 -20.40
CA ASN A 108 8.05 9.76 -20.42
C ASN A 108 7.31 10.91 -21.15
N PRO A 109 6.15 11.37 -20.63
CA PRO A 109 5.35 12.39 -21.27
C PRO A 109 6.04 13.76 -21.38
N THR A 110 5.89 14.42 -22.54
CA THR A 110 6.34 15.79 -22.77
C THR A 110 5.24 16.60 -23.48
N PRO A 111 4.72 17.69 -22.87
CA PRO A 111 5.00 18.21 -21.53
C PRO A 111 4.47 17.30 -20.40
N ALA A 112 5.08 17.38 -19.21
CA ALA A 112 4.76 16.55 -18.04
C ALA A 112 3.54 17.03 -17.23
N THR A 113 2.80 18.00 -17.75
CA THR A 113 1.71 18.68 -17.04
C THR A 113 0.47 17.78 -16.91
N ASP A 114 -0.22 17.86 -15.77
CA ASP A 114 -1.46 17.13 -15.46
C ASP A 114 -1.38 15.59 -15.40
N TYR A 115 -0.18 15.02 -15.46
CA TYR A 115 0.03 13.60 -15.18
C TYR A 115 -0.07 13.33 -13.68
N ARG A 116 -1.14 12.64 -13.28
CA ARG A 116 -1.46 12.36 -11.87
C ARG A 116 -1.45 10.87 -11.55
N PHE A 117 -1.45 10.02 -12.58
CA PHE A 117 -1.46 8.57 -12.44
C PHE A 117 -0.15 7.99 -12.94
N ALA A 118 0.40 7.02 -12.21
CA ALA A 118 1.54 6.23 -12.63
C ALA A 118 1.16 4.75 -12.63
N ARG A 119 1.48 4.06 -13.71
CA ARG A 119 1.36 2.62 -13.86
C ARG A 119 2.74 2.00 -13.85
N VAL A 120 2.96 1.06 -12.95
CA VAL A 120 4.18 0.25 -12.93
C VAL A 120 3.85 -1.15 -13.44
N GLN A 121 4.72 -1.67 -14.28
CA GLN A 121 4.61 -2.98 -14.91
C GLN A 121 5.95 -3.70 -14.80
N VAL A 122 5.89 -4.94 -14.35
CA VAL A 122 7.05 -5.80 -14.14
C VAL A 122 6.77 -7.19 -14.69
N SER A 123 7.80 -7.90 -15.14
CA SER A 123 7.71 -9.31 -15.49
C SER A 123 8.90 -10.10 -14.97
N GLY A 124 8.66 -11.36 -14.60
CA GLY A 124 9.67 -12.30 -14.12
C GLY A 124 9.45 -13.68 -14.71
N SER A 125 10.54 -14.39 -15.02
CA SER A 125 10.48 -15.78 -15.50
C SER A 125 10.72 -16.74 -14.33
N VAL A 126 9.76 -17.63 -14.09
CA VAL A 126 9.82 -18.64 -13.02
C VAL A 126 10.06 -20.01 -13.66
N PRO A 127 11.12 -20.74 -13.24
CA PRO A 127 11.35 -22.09 -13.72
C PRO A 127 10.29 -23.06 -13.19
N ILE A 128 9.86 -23.98 -14.05
CA ILE A 128 8.86 -25.01 -13.79
C ILE A 128 9.56 -26.38 -13.87
N TYR A 129 9.37 -27.24 -12.86
CA TYR A 129 10.18 -28.46 -12.70
C TYR A 129 9.41 -29.76 -12.98
N PHE A 130 8.12 -29.82 -12.64
CA PHE A 130 7.32 -31.04 -12.72
C PHE A 130 6.36 -31.04 -13.91
N LEU A 131 5.79 -29.89 -14.24
CA LEU A 131 4.87 -29.68 -15.38
C LEU A 131 5.45 -30.02 -16.78
N PRO A 132 6.77 -29.87 -17.06
CA PRO A 132 7.36 -30.24 -18.36
C PRO A 132 7.35 -31.74 -18.66
N ILE A 133 6.88 -32.60 -17.74
CA ILE A 133 6.63 -34.01 -18.04
C ILE A 133 5.53 -34.20 -19.10
N LEU A 134 4.68 -33.19 -19.26
CA LEU A 134 3.67 -33.15 -20.31
C LEU A 134 4.27 -32.54 -21.58
N ALA A 135 4.25 -33.30 -22.67
CA ALA A 135 4.77 -32.85 -23.95
C ALA A 135 4.10 -31.54 -24.40
N GLY A 136 4.91 -30.54 -24.75
CA GLY A 136 4.44 -29.21 -25.17
C GLY A 136 4.40 -28.16 -24.06
N VAL A 137 4.71 -28.50 -22.81
CA VAL A 137 4.83 -27.54 -21.70
C VAL A 137 6.26 -27.01 -21.59
N SER A 138 6.43 -25.69 -21.53
CA SER A 138 7.73 -25.03 -21.37
C SER A 138 8.32 -25.25 -19.97
N THR A 139 9.65 -25.23 -19.87
CA THR A 139 10.40 -25.36 -18.61
C THR A 139 10.45 -24.08 -17.78
N SER A 140 9.81 -23.01 -18.25
CA SER A 140 9.64 -21.75 -17.54
C SER A 140 8.31 -21.10 -17.92
N SER A 141 7.78 -20.29 -17.01
CA SER A 141 6.59 -19.48 -17.25
C SER A 141 6.86 -18.04 -16.86
N ASN A 142 6.38 -17.11 -17.71
CA ASN A 142 6.48 -15.69 -17.45
C ASN A 142 5.30 -15.24 -16.60
N VAL A 143 5.61 -14.55 -15.51
CA VAL A 143 4.65 -13.95 -14.59
C VAL A 143 4.81 -12.44 -14.68
N SER A 144 3.76 -11.75 -15.10
CA SER A 144 3.71 -10.30 -15.15
C SER A 144 2.88 -9.73 -14.00
N ALA A 145 3.15 -8.50 -13.59
CA ALA A 145 2.48 -7.77 -12.54
C ALA A 145 2.26 -6.32 -12.96
N SER A 146 1.13 -5.72 -12.59
CA SER A 146 0.87 -4.31 -12.84
C SER A 146 -0.01 -3.69 -11.77
N ALA A 147 0.30 -2.44 -11.44
CA ALA A 147 -0.47 -1.61 -10.54
C ALA A 147 -0.53 -0.17 -11.06
N VAL A 148 -1.62 0.53 -10.74
CA VAL A 148 -1.84 1.94 -11.05
C VAL A 148 -2.14 2.67 -9.75
N ALA A 149 -1.39 3.73 -9.49
CA ALA A 149 -1.69 4.68 -8.41
C ALA A 149 -2.02 6.04 -9.01
N GLY A 150 -2.69 6.90 -8.23
CA GLY A 150 -3.03 8.25 -8.65
C GLY A 150 -3.02 9.24 -7.49
N GLN A 151 -2.61 10.47 -7.77
CA GLN A 151 -2.79 11.60 -6.86
C GLN A 151 -4.15 12.28 -7.12
N THR A 152 -4.90 12.53 -6.06
CA THR A 152 -6.08 13.40 -6.10
C THR A 152 -5.82 14.65 -5.26
N LEU A 153 -6.14 15.81 -5.81
CA LEU A 153 -6.15 17.04 -5.02
C LEU A 153 -7.35 16.99 -4.09
N LEU A 154 -7.13 17.23 -2.80
CA LEU A 154 -8.20 17.42 -1.83
C LEU A 154 -8.36 18.93 -1.62
N PRO A 155 -9.35 19.58 -2.26
CA PRO A 155 -9.45 21.04 -2.30
C PRO A 155 -9.88 21.68 -0.98
N SER A 156 -10.49 20.90 -0.08
CA SER A 156 -10.86 21.34 1.27
C SER A 156 -10.74 20.17 2.23
N LEU A 157 -10.04 20.37 3.34
CA LEU A 157 -10.14 19.51 4.51
C LEU A 157 -11.26 20.10 5.38
N GLY A 158 -12.23 19.27 5.77
CA GLY A 158 -13.27 19.73 6.70
C GLY A 158 -12.66 20.04 8.07
N ASP A 159 -13.25 21.00 8.78
CA ASP A 159 -12.87 21.33 10.15
C ASP A 159 -12.90 20.07 11.03
N GLY A 160 -11.76 19.73 11.65
CA GLY A 160 -11.64 18.55 12.52
C GLY A 160 -11.32 17.21 11.83
N ALA A 161 -10.96 17.20 10.54
CA ALA A 161 -10.56 15.96 9.83
C ALA A 161 -9.29 15.28 10.41
N PHE A 162 -8.52 16.01 11.22
CA PHE A 162 -7.41 15.47 11.99
C PHE A 162 -7.58 15.88 13.46
N PRO A 163 -7.25 15.00 14.42
CA PRO A 163 -7.27 15.35 15.85
C PRO A 163 -6.28 16.48 16.22
N TYR A 164 -5.51 16.97 15.24
CA TYR A 164 -4.51 18.02 15.36
C TYR A 164 -4.34 18.75 14.00
N SER A 165 -5.32 19.53 13.54
CA SER A 165 -5.10 20.43 12.40
C SER A 165 -4.64 21.81 12.89
N PRO A 166 -3.52 22.37 12.40
CA PRO A 166 -3.14 23.74 12.71
C PRO A 166 -4.23 24.73 12.28
N ASP A 167 -4.68 25.58 13.20
CA ASP A 167 -5.67 26.63 12.93
C ASP A 167 -4.98 27.94 12.50
N ALA A 168 -5.61 28.68 11.58
CA ALA A 168 -5.03 29.87 10.97
C ALA A 168 -4.68 30.93 12.03
N HIS A 169 -3.40 31.32 12.08
CA HIS A 169 -2.94 32.37 13.01
C HIS A 169 -3.44 33.77 12.63
N VAL A 170 -3.88 33.95 11.38
CA VAL A 170 -4.35 35.22 10.82
C VAL A 170 -5.54 35.01 9.90
N PRO A 171 -6.53 35.93 9.88
CA PRO A 171 -7.60 35.92 8.90
C PRO A 171 -7.05 35.98 7.47
N ASN A 172 -7.54 35.12 6.57
CA ASN A 172 -7.25 35.23 5.14
C ASN A 172 -8.32 36.11 4.45
N PRO A 173 -7.95 37.14 3.67
CA PRO A 173 -6.59 37.56 3.31
C PRO A 173 -6.02 38.64 4.24
N LEU A 174 -4.76 38.45 4.66
CA LEU A 174 -3.96 39.50 5.28
C LEU A 174 -2.92 40.01 4.27
N ALA A 175 -2.70 41.34 4.24
CA ALA A 175 -1.78 41.99 3.30
C ALA A 175 -0.31 41.51 3.40
N SER A 176 0.06 40.79 4.46
CA SER A 176 1.40 40.24 4.68
C SER A 176 1.58 38.77 4.26
N ASP A 177 0.53 38.05 3.82
CA ASP A 177 0.63 36.66 3.38
C ASP A 177 0.06 36.47 1.97
N ALA A 178 0.86 36.87 0.98
CA ALA A 178 0.52 36.67 -0.44
C ALA A 178 0.52 35.19 -0.88
N SER A 179 0.98 34.26 -0.02
CA SER A 179 1.06 32.83 -0.35
C SER A 179 -0.21 32.07 0.05
N GLY A 180 -1.11 32.67 0.84
CA GLY A 180 -2.34 32.04 1.31
C GLY A 180 -2.09 30.87 2.26
N ASN A 181 -0.94 30.84 2.94
CA ASN A 181 -0.53 29.73 3.82
C ASN A 181 -0.94 29.96 5.28
N PHE A 182 -1.85 30.90 5.56
CA PHE A 182 -2.39 31.20 6.89
C PHE A 182 -1.29 31.49 7.94
N GLY A 183 -0.14 32.04 7.50
CA GLY A 183 1.03 32.31 8.35
C GLY A 183 2.03 31.16 8.54
N TYR A 184 1.85 30.01 7.86
CA TYR A 184 2.76 28.86 7.93
C TYR A 184 3.85 28.85 6.85
N ILE A 185 5.03 28.37 7.22
CA ILE A 185 6.21 28.20 6.36
C ILE A 185 6.52 26.70 6.24
N LYS A 186 6.67 26.22 5.00
CA LYS A 186 7.02 24.81 4.73
C LYS A 186 8.39 24.46 5.35
N GLY A 187 8.46 23.34 6.06
CA GLY A 187 9.71 22.84 6.68
C GLY A 187 10.01 23.38 8.07
N GLN A 188 9.09 24.16 8.66
CA GLN A 188 9.25 24.70 10.01
C GLN A 188 8.39 23.91 11.01
N LEU A 189 8.96 23.64 12.20
CA LEU A 189 8.23 23.00 13.29
C LEU A 189 7.38 24.03 14.03
N TYR A 190 6.12 23.68 14.28
CA TYR A 190 5.17 24.51 15.02
C TYR A 190 4.71 23.77 16.29
N THR A 191 4.63 24.50 17.41
CA THR A 191 4.06 23.99 18.65
C THR A 191 2.58 24.33 18.67
N LEU A 192 1.70 23.32 18.80
CA LEU A 192 0.28 23.57 19.00
C LEU A 192 0.05 23.94 20.47
N ARG A 193 -0.57 25.09 20.69
CA ARG A 193 -0.98 25.54 22.02
C ARG A 193 -2.49 25.61 22.04
N TRP A 194 -3.10 24.85 22.94
CA TRP A 194 -4.52 25.01 23.23
C TRP A 194 -4.74 26.27 24.05
N ASP A 195 -5.83 26.98 23.79
CA ASP A 195 -6.22 28.07 24.66
C ASP A 195 -6.58 27.52 26.05
N PRO A 196 -6.09 28.15 27.14
CA PRO A 196 -6.55 27.80 28.46
C PRO A 196 -8.05 28.12 28.58
N VAL A 197 -8.75 27.34 29.40
CA VAL A 197 -10.18 27.51 29.65
C VAL A 197 -10.48 28.98 29.97
N GLY A 198 -11.40 29.60 29.20
CA GLY A 198 -11.86 30.98 29.41
C GLY A 198 -11.10 32.08 28.66
N LYS A 199 -10.19 31.77 27.73
CA LYS A 199 -9.48 32.76 26.90
C LYS A 199 -9.53 32.39 25.41
N GLY A 200 -10.62 32.74 24.73
CA GLY A 200 -10.81 32.59 23.28
C GLY A 200 -12.25 32.98 22.90
N SER A 201 -12.60 32.95 21.62
CA SER A 201 -13.80 33.54 20.98
C SER A 201 -15.19 33.43 21.68
N THR A 202 -16.04 34.42 21.37
CA THR A 202 -17.33 34.73 22.03
C THR A 202 -18.47 33.72 21.76
N GLU A 203 -18.26 32.67 20.98
CA GLU A 203 -19.30 31.67 20.63
C GLU A 203 -18.90 30.29 21.19
N GLY A 204 -19.78 29.61 21.95
CA GLY A 204 -19.41 28.34 22.59
C GLY A 204 -20.51 27.67 23.43
N ILE A 205 -20.49 26.33 23.42
CA ILE A 205 -21.35 25.40 24.18
C ILE A 205 -20.95 25.41 25.67
N VAL A 206 -21.89 25.12 26.55
CA VAL A 206 -21.73 25.16 28.01
C VAL A 206 -21.34 23.77 28.55
N ASP A 207 -20.33 23.67 29.42
CA ASP A 207 -20.00 22.44 30.15
C ASP A 207 -21.14 22.01 31.11
N LYS A 208 -21.03 20.80 31.67
CA LYS A 208 -22.02 20.26 32.64
C LYS A 208 -22.11 21.05 33.95
N SER A 209 -21.20 21.98 34.19
CA SER A 209 -21.13 22.87 35.35
C SER A 209 -21.61 24.29 35.03
N GLY A 210 -22.00 24.57 33.80
CA GLY A 210 -22.45 25.91 33.38
C GLY A 210 -21.34 26.83 32.84
N ASN A 211 -20.11 26.37 32.70
CA ASN A 211 -19.00 27.17 32.18
C ASN A 211 -18.91 27.10 30.65
N LYS A 212 -18.75 28.25 29.99
CA LYS A 212 -18.63 28.32 28.54
C LYS A 212 -17.30 27.70 28.09
N LEU A 213 -17.36 26.57 27.37
CA LEU A 213 -16.21 26.03 26.67
C LEU A 213 -16.02 26.81 25.37
N VAL A 214 -14.77 27.11 25.07
CA VAL A 214 -14.39 28.07 24.03
C VAL A 214 -13.56 27.29 23.01
N GLY A 215 -14.10 27.14 21.80
CA GLY A 215 -13.49 26.41 20.69
C GLY A 215 -14.25 26.65 19.39
N CYS A 216 -13.81 26.06 18.28
CA CYS A 216 -14.53 26.09 17.01
C CYS A 216 -15.68 25.07 17.03
N THR A 217 -16.77 25.32 16.30
CA THR A 217 -18.03 24.53 16.35
C THR A 217 -17.85 23.03 16.04
N GLY A 218 -16.85 22.68 15.22
CA GLY A 218 -16.51 21.29 14.89
C GLY A 218 -15.85 20.51 16.03
N ASP A 219 -15.12 21.21 16.91
CA ASP A 219 -14.39 20.62 18.04
C ASP A 219 -15.26 20.49 19.31
N MET A 220 -16.30 21.31 19.43
CA MET A 220 -17.21 21.31 20.59
C MET A 220 -18.32 20.25 20.55
N ASN A 221 -18.45 19.50 19.44
CA ASN A 221 -19.51 18.50 19.25
C ASN A 221 -18.99 17.05 19.15
N THR A 222 -17.70 16.81 19.35
CA THR A 222 -17.10 15.47 19.32
C THR A 222 -17.32 14.76 20.68
N PRO A 223 -18.10 13.66 20.72
CA PRO A 223 -18.33 12.94 21.97
C PRO A 223 -17.00 12.37 22.50
N GLY A 224 -16.57 12.82 23.68
CA GLY A 224 -15.37 12.30 24.35
C GLY A 224 -14.11 13.17 24.23
N PHE A 225 -14.17 14.29 23.52
CA PHE A 225 -13.12 15.31 23.53
C PHE A 225 -13.54 16.45 24.47
N ILE A 226 -12.79 16.66 25.56
CA ILE A 226 -12.95 17.82 26.45
C ILE A 226 -11.65 18.61 26.36
N PRO A 227 -11.60 19.70 25.58
CA PRO A 227 -10.39 20.51 25.51
C PRO A 227 -10.09 21.14 26.88
N GLY A 228 -8.91 20.82 27.42
CA GLY A 228 -8.29 21.46 28.58
C GLY A 228 -9.13 21.43 29.86
N ALA A 229 -8.98 20.38 30.68
CA ALA A 229 -9.52 20.40 32.06
C ALA A 229 -8.53 21.00 33.08
N ASP A 230 -7.35 21.45 32.65
CA ASP A 230 -6.28 21.96 33.51
C ASP A 230 -5.84 23.39 33.16
N ASN A 231 -5.61 24.19 34.21
CA ASN A 231 -5.27 25.62 34.12
C ASN A 231 -3.88 25.91 33.55
N ASN A 232 -3.13 24.87 33.12
CA ASN A 232 -1.72 24.99 32.73
C ASN A 232 -1.46 24.84 31.22
N GLY A 233 -2.49 24.65 30.40
CA GLY A 233 -2.35 24.56 28.94
C GLY A 233 -1.59 23.31 28.50
N GLN A 234 -2.31 22.31 28.00
CA GLN A 234 -1.70 21.10 27.47
C GLN A 234 -0.94 21.42 26.17
N ARG A 235 0.25 20.82 26.02
CA ARG A 235 1.15 21.04 24.88
C ARG A 235 1.15 19.78 24.02
N GLY A 236 0.81 19.93 22.75
CA GLY A 236 1.01 18.90 21.73
C GLY A 236 2.02 19.40 20.69
N TYR A 237 2.80 18.49 20.12
CA TYR A 237 3.70 18.79 19.00
C TYR A 237 3.20 18.08 17.75
N ILE A 238 3.27 18.75 16.59
CA ILE A 238 3.14 18.10 15.29
C ILE A 238 4.46 18.31 14.54
N ASP A 239 5.01 17.23 14.03
CA ASP A 239 6.04 17.28 13.01
C ASP A 239 5.37 17.33 11.63
N LEU A 240 5.39 18.51 11.01
CA LEU A 240 5.00 18.68 9.61
C LEU A 240 6.22 18.44 8.73
N LEU A 241 6.80 17.24 8.79
CA LEU A 241 7.62 16.55 7.78
C LEU A 241 8.55 15.50 8.43
N ASN A 242 7.98 14.37 8.87
CA ASN A 242 8.71 13.11 8.73
C ASN A 242 7.73 11.92 8.65
N GLY A 243 7.77 11.19 7.55
CA GLY A 243 7.05 9.93 7.42
C GLY A 243 7.62 8.89 8.37
N GLY A 244 7.05 8.76 9.56
CA GLY A 244 7.45 7.77 10.55
C GLY A 244 6.46 7.74 11.70
N GLY A 245 5.55 6.76 11.69
CA GLY A 245 4.56 6.57 12.74
C GLY A 245 5.20 6.41 14.11
N GLY A 246 4.73 7.19 15.08
CA GLY A 246 5.22 7.14 16.45
C GLY A 246 4.64 8.24 17.32
N GLY A 247 3.30 8.28 17.48
CA GLY A 247 2.66 9.10 18.50
C GLY A 247 2.86 8.47 19.88
N GLY A 248 3.88 8.88 20.60
CA GLY A 248 4.04 8.62 22.04
C GLY A 248 3.56 9.81 22.84
N ALA A 249 2.54 9.61 23.66
CA ALA A 249 2.11 10.58 24.67
C ALA A 249 2.89 10.33 25.97
N THR A 250 3.51 11.38 26.51
CA THR A 250 3.88 11.50 27.92
C THR A 250 3.39 12.84 28.42
#